data_AF-A0A6V8SAP8-F1
#
_entry.id   AF-A0A6V8SAP8-F1
#
_cell.length_a   1.000
_cell.length_b   1.000
_cell.length_c   1.000
_cell.angle_alpha   90.00
_cell.angle_beta   90.00
_cell.angle_gamma   90.00
#
_symmetry.space_group_name_H-M   'P 1'
#
loop_
_entity.id
_entity.type
_entity.pdbx_description
1 polymer ?
#
loop_
_entity_poly.entity_id
_entity_poly.type
_entity_poly.pdbx_seq_one_letter_code
_entity_poly.pdbx_strand_id
1 'polypeptide(L)'
;MNTLELREWVVKNDIEKKTIKGFWNYYNNFLEEDSESFYSIYGKLDQKMICVNLSKVALTIVNWPDDYVNDCIIAYASIKYDDINIAEYKLVFNLKGEIVDDYLLPD
;
A
#
# COMPACT_ATOMS: atom_id res chain seq x y z
N MET A 1 -12.23 -15.01 -8.66
CA MET A 1 -12.68 -14.51 -7.36
C MET A 1 -13.74 -13.45 -7.58
N ASN A 2 -14.90 -13.53 -6.94
CA ASN A 2 -15.89 -12.46 -6.93
C ASN A 2 -15.64 -11.49 -5.76
N THR A 3 -16.43 -10.40 -5.66
CA THR A 3 -16.21 -9.36 -4.64
C THR A 3 -16.51 -9.81 -3.21
N LEU A 4 -17.39 -10.80 -3.00
CA LEU A 4 -17.64 -11.37 -1.68
C LEU A 4 -16.42 -12.19 -1.22
N GLU A 5 -15.93 -13.08 -2.08
CA GLU A 5 -14.73 -13.88 -1.83
C GLU A 5 -13.50 -12.99 -1.56
N LEU A 6 -13.36 -11.86 -2.28
CA LEU A 6 -12.28 -10.90 -2.04
C LEU A 6 -12.39 -10.24 -0.66
N ARG A 7 -13.59 -9.86 -0.21
CA ARG A 7 -13.80 -9.29 1.13
C ARG A 7 -13.45 -10.29 2.22
N GLU A 8 -13.89 -11.53 2.09
CA GLU A 8 -13.55 -12.60 3.03
C GLU A 8 -12.04 -12.86 3.07
N TRP A 9 -11.40 -12.88 1.90
CA TRP A 9 -9.96 -13.03 1.78
C TRP A 9 -9.21 -11.87 2.46
N VAL A 10 -9.68 -10.63 2.30
CA VAL A 10 -9.10 -9.43 2.93
C VAL A 10 -9.12 -9.53 4.45
N VAL A 11 -10.26 -9.95 5.03
CA VAL A 11 -10.40 -10.13 6.48
C VAL A 11 -9.54 -11.29 6.96
N LYS A 12 -9.61 -12.45 6.29
CA LYS A 12 -8.86 -13.65 6.67
C LYS A 12 -7.34 -13.44 6.70
N ASN A 13 -6.82 -12.58 5.83
CA ASN A 13 -5.39 -12.34 5.68
C ASN A 13 -4.89 -11.08 6.40
N ASP A 14 -5.73 -10.42 7.22
CA ASP A 14 -5.40 -9.19 7.95
C ASP A 14 -4.83 -8.09 7.04
N ILE A 15 -5.39 -7.92 5.84
CA ILE A 15 -4.80 -7.06 4.81
C ILE A 15 -4.69 -5.61 5.26
N GLU A 16 -5.73 -5.05 5.87
CA GLU A 16 -5.71 -3.68 6.38
C GLU A 16 -4.55 -3.45 7.36
N LYS A 17 -4.39 -4.35 8.33
CA LYS A 17 -3.31 -4.29 9.33
C LYS A 17 -1.93 -4.42 8.66
N LYS A 18 -1.79 -5.33 7.69
CA LYS A 18 -0.53 -5.51 6.94
C LYS A 18 -0.20 -4.28 6.12
N THR A 19 -1.18 -3.67 5.44
CA THR A 19 -0.99 -2.47 4.63
C THR A 19 -0.58 -1.27 5.47
N ILE A 20 -1.26 -1.00 6.59
CA ILE A 20 -0.90 0.10 7.48
C ILE A 20 0.51 -0.11 8.07
N LYS A 21 0.84 -1.34 8.49
CA LYS A 21 2.18 -1.66 8.98
C LYS A 21 3.24 -1.52 7.89
N GLY A 22 2.93 -1.96 6.67
CA GLY A 22 3.80 -1.85 5.50
C GLY A 22 4.19 -0.40 5.23
N PHE A 23 3.19 0.51 5.19
CA PHE A 23 3.45 1.94 5.02
C PHE A 23 4.42 2.47 6.06
N TRP A 24 4.23 2.16 7.35
CA TRP A 24 5.11 2.66 8.40
C TRP A 24 6.53 2.11 8.29
N ASN A 25 6.69 0.85 7.88
CA ASN A 25 8.01 0.28 7.61
C ASN A 25 8.68 1.01 6.43
N TYR A 26 7.96 1.18 5.32
CA TYR A 26 8.46 1.88 4.13
C TYR A 26 8.87 3.32 4.47
N TYR A 27 8.01 4.06 5.16
CA TYR A 27 8.25 5.44 5.59
C TYR A 27 9.51 5.56 6.46
N ASN A 28 9.64 4.70 7.48
CA ASN A 28 10.80 4.73 8.38
C ASN A 28 12.10 4.36 7.65
N ASN A 29 12.05 3.34 6.78
CA ASN A 29 13.22 2.93 5.99
C ASN A 29 13.65 4.05 5.03
N PHE A 30 12.72 4.71 4.33
CA PHE A 30 13.07 5.82 3.44
C PHE A 30 13.68 6.98 4.23
N LEU A 31 13.12 7.34 5.39
CA LEU A 31 13.75 8.37 6.24
C LEU A 31 15.15 7.98 6.74
N GLU A 32 15.41 6.70 6.98
CA GLU A 32 16.74 6.22 7.38
C GLU A 32 17.74 6.23 6.22
N GLU A 33 17.31 5.81 5.03
CA GLU A 33 18.16 5.65 3.84
C GLU A 33 18.41 6.97 3.09
N ASP A 34 17.35 7.78 2.90
CA ASP A 34 17.40 9.01 2.12
C ASP A 34 16.31 10.02 2.55
N SER A 35 16.46 10.54 3.77
CA SER A 35 15.56 11.58 4.30
C SER A 35 15.53 12.86 3.46
N GLU A 36 16.63 13.24 2.78
CA GLU A 36 16.67 14.46 1.97
C GLU A 36 15.74 14.36 0.77
N SER A 37 15.79 13.23 0.03
CA SER A 37 14.85 12.98 -1.05
C SER A 37 13.41 12.92 -0.55
N PHE A 38 13.16 12.25 0.58
CA PHE A 38 11.82 12.21 1.18
C PHE A 38 11.29 13.63 1.49
N TYR A 39 12.09 14.45 2.17
CA TYR A 39 11.71 15.83 2.50
C TYR A 39 11.57 16.72 1.26
N SER A 40 12.30 16.44 0.18
CA SER A 40 12.14 17.18 -1.07
C SER A 40 10.79 16.91 -1.74
N ILE A 41 10.23 15.70 -1.58
CA ILE A 41 8.96 15.29 -2.20
C ILE A 41 7.79 15.66 -1.29
N TYR A 42 7.86 15.30 0.00
CA TYR A 42 6.72 15.37 0.93
C TYR A 42 6.88 16.45 2.01
N GLY A 43 8.05 17.09 2.11
CA GLY A 43 8.37 17.99 3.22
C GLY A 43 8.65 17.25 4.53
N LYS A 44 8.95 18.03 5.58
CA LYS A 44 9.10 17.51 6.94
C LYS A 44 7.72 17.39 7.59
N LEU A 45 7.19 16.17 7.60
CA LEU A 45 5.89 15.86 8.19
C LEU A 45 6.01 15.54 9.68
N ASP A 46 5.08 16.04 10.51
CA ASP A 46 4.88 15.49 11.85
C ASP A 46 4.18 14.13 11.73
N GLN A 47 4.87 13.06 12.09
CA GLN A 47 4.36 11.69 12.05
C GLN A 47 3.00 11.53 12.76
N LYS A 48 2.74 12.31 13.83
CA LYS A 48 1.48 12.23 14.59
C LYS A 48 0.28 12.77 13.82
N MET A 49 0.51 13.58 12.79
CA MET A 49 -0.52 14.16 11.93
C MET A 49 -0.78 13.30 10.69
N ILE A 50 0.03 12.25 10.46
CA ILE A 50 -0.15 11.33 9.35
C ILE A 50 -1.25 10.32 9.69
N CYS A 51 -2.27 10.25 8.83
CA CYS A 51 -3.35 9.29 8.89
C CYS A 51 -3.26 8.32 7.72
N VAL A 52 -3.33 7.02 8.02
CA VAL A 52 -3.19 5.93 7.04
C VAL A 52 -4.46 5.11 7.07
N ASN A 53 -5.20 5.06 5.97
CA ASN A 53 -6.47 4.34 5.90
C ASN A 53 -6.53 3.49 4.66
N LEU A 54 -6.92 2.21 4.80
CA LEU A 54 -7.21 1.36 3.65
C LEU A 54 -8.42 1.93 2.90
N SER A 55 -8.23 2.30 1.64
CA SER A 55 -9.23 2.97 0.81
C SER A 55 -9.83 2.06 -0.25
N LYS A 56 -9.06 1.08 -0.74
CA LYS A 56 -9.45 0.22 -1.87
C LYS A 56 -8.66 -1.10 -1.83
N VAL A 57 -9.27 -2.15 -2.36
CA VAL A 57 -8.61 -3.43 -2.66
C VAL A 57 -9.02 -3.87 -4.06
N ALA A 58 -8.06 -4.34 -4.86
CA ALA A 58 -8.30 -4.82 -6.22
C ALA A 58 -7.66 -6.18 -6.45
N LEU A 59 -8.37 -7.07 -7.16
CA LEU A 59 -7.76 -8.24 -7.80
C LEU A 59 -7.31 -7.82 -9.20
N THR A 60 -6.04 -8.05 -9.50
CA THR A 60 -5.39 -7.61 -10.74
C THR A 60 -4.69 -8.79 -11.39
N ILE A 61 -4.85 -8.92 -12.70
CA ILE A 61 -4.06 -9.83 -13.53
C ILE A 61 -2.88 -9.02 -14.07
N VAL A 62 -1.65 -9.40 -13.71
CA VAL A 62 -0.43 -8.72 -14.13
C VAL A 62 0.16 -9.43 -15.35
N ASN A 63 0.76 -8.66 -16.27
CA ASN A 63 1.42 -9.14 -17.50
C ASN A 63 0.49 -9.87 -18.49
N TRP A 64 -0.75 -9.41 -18.67
CA TRP A 64 -1.62 -9.95 -19.72
C TRP A 64 -1.22 -9.42 -21.11
N PRO A 65 -1.09 -10.28 -22.16
CA PRO A 65 -1.36 -11.71 -22.22
C PRO A 65 -0.10 -12.60 -22.17
N ASP A 66 1.01 -12.13 -21.60
CA ASP A 66 2.29 -12.85 -21.59
C ASP A 66 2.19 -14.18 -20.83
N ASP A 67 3.04 -15.15 -21.16
CA ASP A 67 3.01 -16.51 -20.57
C ASP A 67 3.26 -16.55 -19.05
N TYR A 68 3.72 -15.45 -18.46
CA TYR A 68 4.00 -15.30 -17.03
C TYR A 68 2.93 -14.47 -16.31
N VAL A 69 1.65 -14.72 -16.64
CA VAL A 69 0.51 -14.09 -15.96
C VAL A 69 0.54 -14.43 -14.47
N ASN A 70 0.54 -13.38 -13.63
CA ASN A 70 0.41 -13.53 -12.19
C ASN A 70 -0.79 -12.74 -11.69
N ASP A 71 -1.69 -13.43 -11.00
CA ASP A 71 -2.80 -12.81 -10.28
C ASP A 71 -2.28 -12.24 -8.96
N CYS A 72 -2.54 -10.97 -8.70
CA CYS A 72 -2.20 -10.32 -7.45
C CYS A 72 -3.40 -9.57 -6.86
N ILE A 73 -3.35 -9.37 -5.55
CA ILE A 73 -4.27 -8.48 -4.84
C ILE A 73 -3.50 -7.25 -4.41
N ILE A 74 -4.00 -6.08 -4.79
CA ILE A 74 -3.38 -4.80 -4.43
C ILE A 74 -4.28 -4.12 -3.40
N ALA A 75 -3.71 -3.84 -2.23
CA ALA A 75 -4.33 -3.02 -1.20
C ALA A 75 -3.82 -1.59 -1.31
N TYR A 76 -4.73 -0.62 -1.28
CA TYR A 76 -4.42 0.79 -1.43
C TYR A 76 -4.75 1.49 -0.12
N ALA A 77 -3.78 2.20 0.45
CA ALA A 77 -3.97 3.05 1.60
C ALA A 77 -3.79 4.52 1.21
N SER A 78 -4.79 5.34 1.51
CA SER A 78 -4.66 6.80 1.40
C SER A 78 -3.82 7.32 2.57
N ILE A 79 -2.82 8.13 2.27
CA ILE A 79 -1.96 8.79 3.25
C ILE A 79 -2.39 10.25 3.31
N LYS A 80 -2.92 10.65 4.46
CA LYS A 80 -3.35 12.03 4.71
C LYS A 80 -2.46 12.70 5.72
N TYR A 81 -2.21 13.99 5.52
CA TYR A 81 -1.58 14.87 6.47
C TYR A 81 -2.46 16.10 6.66
N ASP A 82 -2.91 16.35 7.89
CA ASP A 82 -3.84 17.45 8.20
C ASP A 82 -5.09 17.45 7.28
N ASP A 83 -5.71 16.27 7.16
CA ASP A 83 -6.86 15.96 6.28
C ASP A 83 -6.63 16.09 4.76
N ILE A 84 -5.45 16.53 4.32
CA ILE A 84 -5.06 16.60 2.91
C ILE A 84 -4.45 15.27 2.48
N ASN A 85 -4.92 14.69 1.37
CA ASN A 85 -4.29 13.49 0.79
C ASN A 85 -2.94 13.89 0.17
N ILE A 86 -1.86 13.20 0.55
CA ILE A 86 -0.50 13.51 0.12
C ILE A 86 0.15 12.38 -0.66
N ALA A 87 -0.36 11.15 -0.50
CA ALA A 87 0.15 9.98 -1.21
C ALA A 87 -0.86 8.81 -1.18
N GLU A 88 -0.67 7.86 -2.09
CA GLU A 88 -1.30 6.54 -2.07
C GLU A 88 -0.20 5.48 -1.87
N TYR A 89 -0.31 4.73 -0.77
CA TYR A 89 0.54 3.57 -0.53
C TYR A 89 -0.13 2.30 -1.08
N LYS A 90 0.61 1.49 -1.82
CA LYS A 90 0.15 0.25 -2.42
C LYS A 90 0.94 -0.92 -1.84
N LEU A 91 0.24 -1.91 -1.32
CA LEU A 91 0.84 -3.17 -0.88
C LEU A 91 0.31 -4.30 -1.77
N VAL A 92 1.23 -5.01 -2.43
CA VAL A 92 0.92 -6.07 -3.38
C VAL A 92 1.06 -7.42 -2.70
N PHE A 93 0.04 -8.25 -2.85
CA PHE A 93 -0.03 -9.59 -2.32
C PHE A 93 -0.20 -10.61 -3.44
N ASN A 94 0.36 -11.79 -3.26
CA ASN A 94 -0.09 -12.95 -4.02
C ASN A 94 -1.43 -13.47 -3.45
N LEU A 95 -2.07 -14.43 -4.14
CA LEU A 95 -3.36 -14.98 -3.70
C LEU A 95 -3.29 -15.80 -2.39
N LYS A 96 -2.09 -16.11 -1.88
CA LYS A 96 -1.87 -16.75 -0.57
C LYS A 96 -1.82 -15.75 0.59
N GLY A 97 -1.81 -14.45 0.30
CA GLY A 97 -1.76 -13.38 1.31
C GLY A 97 -0.35 -13.02 1.76
N GLU A 98 0.66 -13.47 0.99
CA GLU A 98 2.07 -13.12 1.18
C GLU A 98 2.35 -11.81 0.45
N ILE A 99 3.11 -10.92 1.10
CA ILE A 99 3.54 -9.65 0.51
C ILE A 99 4.57 -9.95 -0.58
N VAL A 100 4.39 -9.36 -1.75
CA VAL A 100 5.28 -9.51 -2.90
C VAL A 100 6.05 -8.22 -3.16
N ASP A 101 5.39 -7.07 -3.02
CA ASP A 101 5.98 -5.77 -3.32
C ASP A 101 5.20 -4.63 -2.66
N ASP A 102 5.79 -3.44 -2.58
CA ASP A 102 5.15 -2.23 -2.09
C ASP A 102 5.63 -0.94 -2.76
N TYR A 103 4.75 0.06 -2.81
CA TYR A 103 5.01 1.33 -3.49
C TYR A 103 4.35 2.50 -2.76
N LEU A 104 5.03 3.65 -2.72
CA LEU A 104 4.45 4.92 -2.32
C LEU A 104 4.41 5.86 -3.51
N LEU A 105 3.23 6.36 -3.86
CA LEU A 105 3.04 7.29 -4.97
C LEU A 105 2.51 8.63 -4.44
N PRO A 106 3.10 9.78 -4.81
CA PRO A 106 2.53 11.09 -4.51
C PRO A 106 1.12 11.23 -5.10
N ASP A 107 0.25 11.98 -4.42
CA ASP A 107 -1.06 12.39 -4.94
C ASP A 107 -0.96 13.57 -5.92
#